data_AF-A0A519XZ21-F1
#
_entry.id   AF-A0A519XZ21-F1
#
_cell.length_a   1.000
_cell.length_b   1.000
_cell.length_c   1.000
_cell.angle_alpha   90.00
_cell.angle_beta   90.00
_cell.angle_gamma   90.00
#
_symmetry.space_group_name_H-M   'P 1'
#
loop_
_entity.id
_entity.type
_entity.pdbx_description
1 polymer ?
#
loop_
_entity_poly.entity_id
_entity_poly.type
_entity_poly.pdbx_seq_one_letter_code
_entity_poly.pdbx_strand_id
1 'polypeptide(L)'
;MKKILLTASLAVATVMAAAPLAQAQTVCPTAPTPITVSGRITANTTWTSNNIYLLQGFVFVESGVTLTIQPGTIIKGDLTSKGTLTIKQGGKIDARGTASNPIVFTSNQPAGQRARGDWGGLIILGKATQNIPASATAPLPSIEGGLPVADGTFGGTDDADNSGFLQYVRIEFPGIAFSTDNEINGLTLGGVGSGTTID
;
A
#
# COMPACT_ATOMS: atom_id res chain seq x y z
N MET A 1 38.23 -65.50 -52.17
CA MET A 1 38.26 -64.16 -51.53
C MET A 1 37.15 -63.32 -52.13
N LYS A 2 36.13 -62.96 -51.34
CA LYS A 2 35.33 -61.71 -51.39
C LYS A 2 34.10 -61.92 -50.50
N LYS A 3 34.14 -61.33 -49.30
CA LYS A 3 33.07 -61.34 -48.30
C LYS A 3 31.98 -60.37 -48.78
N ILE A 4 30.74 -60.83 -48.87
CA ILE A 4 29.56 -59.97 -49.06
C ILE A 4 29.06 -59.60 -47.67
N LEU A 5 29.17 -58.32 -47.31
CA LEU A 5 28.59 -57.77 -46.08
C LEU A 5 27.23 -57.12 -46.42
N LEU A 6 26.17 -57.71 -45.88
CA LEU A 6 24.83 -57.13 -45.78
C LEU A 6 24.87 -56.05 -44.68
N THR A 7 24.48 -54.81 -45.00
CA THR A 7 24.17 -53.79 -44.00
C THR A 7 22.66 -53.60 -43.96
N ALA A 8 22.00 -54.16 -42.95
CA ALA A 8 20.62 -53.87 -42.62
C ALA A 8 20.57 -52.54 -41.84
N SER A 9 20.01 -51.51 -42.45
CA SER A 9 19.74 -50.22 -41.81
C SER A 9 18.50 -50.35 -40.93
N LEU A 10 18.69 -50.27 -39.61
CA LEU A 10 17.63 -50.27 -38.60
C LEU A 10 17.07 -48.85 -38.47
N ALA A 11 15.83 -48.63 -38.90
CA ALA A 11 15.13 -47.37 -38.67
C ALA A 11 14.63 -47.33 -37.22
N VAL A 12 15.20 -46.44 -36.40
CA VAL A 12 14.72 -46.18 -35.03
C VAL A 12 13.58 -45.16 -35.11
N ALA A 13 12.34 -45.63 -34.91
CA ALA A 13 11.19 -44.76 -34.75
C ALA A 13 11.17 -44.20 -33.32
N THR A 14 11.52 -42.92 -33.16
CA THR A 14 11.36 -42.20 -31.89
C THR A 14 9.88 -41.92 -31.65
N VAL A 15 9.28 -42.62 -30.70
CA VAL A 15 7.94 -42.31 -30.19
C VAL A 15 8.05 -41.06 -29.32
N MET A 16 7.58 -39.91 -29.83
CA MET A 16 7.40 -38.73 -28.99
C MET A 16 6.25 -39.00 -28.02
N ALA A 17 6.56 -39.17 -26.73
CA ALA A 17 5.55 -39.17 -25.68
C ALA A 17 4.92 -37.78 -25.62
N ALA A 18 3.62 -37.69 -25.91
CA ALA A 18 2.86 -36.46 -25.73
C ALA A 18 2.87 -36.09 -24.24
N ALA A 19 3.35 -34.89 -23.93
CA ALA A 19 3.27 -34.33 -22.59
C ALA A 19 1.79 -34.25 -22.16
N PRO A 20 1.43 -34.67 -20.94
CA PRO A 20 0.06 -34.54 -20.46
C PRO A 20 -0.31 -33.05 -20.44
N LEU A 21 -1.44 -32.72 -21.07
CA LEU A 21 -2.04 -31.38 -20.98
C LEU A 21 -2.25 -31.07 -19.49
N ALA A 22 -1.66 -29.98 -19.02
CA ALA A 22 -1.87 -29.49 -17.67
C ALA A 22 -3.38 -29.29 -17.46
N GLN A 23 -3.97 -30.09 -16.57
CA GLN A 23 -5.36 -29.91 -16.17
C GLN A 23 -5.48 -28.54 -15.51
N ALA A 24 -6.37 -27.69 -16.04
CA ALA A 24 -6.66 -26.40 -15.45
C ALA A 24 -7.05 -26.60 -13.97
N GLN A 25 -6.36 -25.89 -13.09
CA GLN A 25 -6.61 -25.92 -11.65
C GLN A 25 -8.05 -25.43 -11.41
N THR A 26 -8.97 -26.34 -11.06
CA THR A 26 -10.41 -26.06 -10.88
C THR A 26 -10.74 -25.39 -9.54
N VAL A 27 -9.73 -25.15 -8.71
CA VAL A 27 -9.86 -24.46 -7.43
C VAL A 27 -8.89 -23.30 -7.43
N CYS A 28 -9.42 -22.09 -7.50
CA CYS A 28 -8.64 -20.89 -7.24
C CYS A 28 -8.22 -20.95 -5.77
N PRO A 29 -6.93 -20.77 -5.42
CA PRO A 29 -6.52 -20.75 -4.02
C PRO A 29 -7.32 -19.70 -3.26
N THR A 30 -7.87 -20.08 -2.11
CA THR A 30 -8.57 -19.13 -1.23
C THR A 30 -7.61 -18.00 -0.87
N ALA A 31 -8.02 -16.76 -1.15
CA ALA A 31 -7.22 -15.60 -0.78
C ALA A 31 -6.94 -15.63 0.73
N PRO A 32 -5.72 -15.29 1.19
CA PRO A 32 -5.40 -15.29 2.61
C PRO A 32 -6.34 -14.34 3.36
N THR A 33 -6.75 -14.76 4.56
CA THR A 33 -7.53 -13.90 5.47
C THR A 33 -6.71 -12.64 5.79
N PRO A 34 -7.25 -11.42 5.57
CA PRO A 34 -6.51 -10.20 5.87
C PRO A 34 -6.14 -10.07 7.35
N ILE A 35 -4.96 -9.53 7.62
CA ILE A 35 -4.54 -9.08 8.95
C ILE A 35 -5.19 -7.72 9.20
N THR A 36 -6.13 -7.66 10.14
CA THR A 36 -6.76 -6.40 10.54
C THR A 36 -5.78 -5.55 11.33
N VAL A 37 -5.68 -4.28 10.95
CA VAL A 37 -4.89 -3.25 11.63
C VAL A 37 -5.81 -2.10 12.01
N SER A 38 -5.76 -1.69 13.28
CA SER A 38 -6.56 -0.60 13.84
C SER A 38 -5.77 0.17 14.89
N GLY A 39 -6.15 1.43 15.16
CA GLY A 39 -5.58 2.21 16.26
C GLY A 39 -4.17 2.72 15.96
N ARG A 40 -3.21 2.49 16.86
CA ARG A 40 -1.87 3.11 16.82
C ARG A 40 -0.78 2.07 16.60
N ILE A 41 0.11 2.33 15.66
CA ILE A 41 1.36 1.60 15.43
C ILE A 41 2.45 2.33 16.21
N THR A 42 2.79 1.77 17.37
CA THR A 42 3.68 2.40 18.37
C THR A 42 5.11 1.84 18.35
N ALA A 43 5.38 0.85 17.50
CA ALA A 43 6.70 0.25 17.32
C ALA A 43 6.96 -0.03 15.84
N ASN A 44 8.24 0.00 15.46
CA ASN A 44 8.66 -0.30 14.09
C ASN A 44 8.06 -1.62 13.63
N THR A 45 7.37 -1.58 12.51
CA THR A 45 6.58 -2.72 12.02
C THR A 45 6.86 -2.89 10.53
N THR A 46 6.93 -4.14 10.07
CA THR A 46 7.05 -4.47 8.65
C THR A 46 5.80 -5.20 8.18
N TRP A 47 5.20 -4.69 7.11
CA TRP A 47 4.15 -5.36 6.35
C TRP A 47 4.77 -6.09 5.16
N THR A 48 4.40 -7.37 5.00
CA THR A 48 5.06 -8.29 4.08
C THR A 48 4.13 -8.70 2.95
N SER A 49 4.70 -9.01 1.78
CA SER A 49 3.93 -9.27 0.56
C SER A 49 3.21 -10.62 0.52
N ASN A 50 3.51 -11.53 1.45
CA ASN A 50 2.77 -12.77 1.65
C ASN A 50 1.47 -12.57 2.44
N ASN A 51 1.20 -11.36 2.94
CA ASN A 51 0.00 -11.01 3.69
C ASN A 51 -0.83 -9.96 2.95
N ILE A 52 -2.12 -9.94 3.28
CA ILE A 52 -3.02 -8.82 2.97
C ILE A 52 -3.30 -8.11 4.29
N TYR A 53 -3.22 -6.79 4.30
CA TYR A 53 -3.55 -5.97 5.48
C TYR A 53 -4.89 -5.28 5.28
N LEU A 54 -5.70 -5.15 6.33
CA LEU A 54 -6.97 -4.44 6.32
C LEU A 54 -6.93 -3.30 7.34
N LEU A 55 -7.00 -2.06 6.87
CA LEU A 55 -7.17 -0.88 7.70
C LEU A 55 -8.62 -0.81 8.18
N GLN A 56 -8.82 -0.93 9.48
CA GLN A 56 -10.12 -0.78 10.12
C GLN A 56 -10.08 0.44 11.05
N GLY A 57 -10.87 1.46 10.70
CA GLY A 57 -10.83 2.77 11.34
C GLY A 57 -9.59 3.58 10.95
N PHE A 58 -9.30 4.60 11.75
CA PHE A 58 -8.08 5.39 11.62
C PHE A 58 -6.90 4.62 12.23
N VAL A 59 -5.85 4.46 11.43
CA VAL A 59 -4.59 3.82 11.80
C VAL A 59 -3.49 4.87 11.79
N PHE A 60 -2.78 5.03 12.91
CA PHE A 60 -1.76 6.05 13.09
C PHE A 60 -0.38 5.43 13.25
N VAL A 61 0.58 5.85 12.43
CA VAL A 61 2.01 5.59 12.67
C VAL A 61 2.55 6.71 13.56
N GLU A 62 2.95 6.37 14.77
CA GLU A 62 3.37 7.35 15.78
C GLU A 62 4.73 7.99 15.49
N SER A 63 5.00 9.11 16.15
CA SER A 63 6.30 9.77 16.10
C SER A 63 7.44 8.83 16.53
N GLY A 64 8.54 8.83 15.77
CA GLY A 64 9.69 7.95 16.02
C GLY A 64 9.50 6.51 15.51
N VAL A 65 8.34 6.19 14.94
CA VAL A 65 8.03 4.86 14.39
C VAL A 65 8.14 4.86 12.87
N THR A 66 8.69 3.79 12.32
CA THR A 66 8.70 3.51 10.88
C THR A 66 7.81 2.31 10.56
N LEU A 67 6.84 2.53 9.67
CA LEU A 67 6.10 1.46 9.01
C LEU A 67 6.80 1.12 7.69
N THR A 68 7.40 -0.07 7.62
CA THR A 68 8.00 -0.59 6.38
C THR A 68 6.99 -1.47 5.65
N ILE A 69 6.83 -1.30 4.33
CA ILE A 69 5.92 -2.08 3.50
C ILE A 69 6.70 -2.68 2.34
N GLN A 70 6.73 -4.01 2.24
CA GLN A 70 7.46 -4.70 1.18
C GLN A 70 6.80 -4.52 -0.20
N PRO A 71 7.59 -4.51 -1.29
CA PRO A 71 7.06 -4.53 -2.66
C PRO A 71 6.02 -5.64 -2.87
N GLY A 72 4.95 -5.35 -3.59
CA GLY A 72 3.86 -6.30 -3.87
C GLY A 72 2.85 -6.49 -2.74
N THR A 73 3.01 -5.81 -1.60
CA THR A 73 2.02 -5.88 -0.50
C THR A 73 0.69 -5.25 -0.91
N ILE A 74 -0.41 -5.91 -0.53
CA ILE A 74 -1.78 -5.41 -0.71
C ILE A 74 -2.31 -4.94 0.64
N ILE A 75 -2.78 -3.70 0.66
CA ILE A 75 -3.41 -3.05 1.81
C ILE A 75 -4.83 -2.67 1.39
N LYS A 76 -5.81 -3.09 2.17
CA LYS A 76 -7.22 -2.81 1.95
C LYS A 76 -7.72 -1.79 2.96
N GLY A 77 -8.58 -0.87 2.52
CA GLY A 77 -9.31 0.02 3.41
C GLY A 77 -10.76 -0.44 3.59
N ASP A 78 -11.24 -0.46 4.85
CA ASP A 78 -12.62 -0.76 5.17
C ASP A 78 -13.56 0.43 4.92
N LEU A 79 -14.71 0.17 4.30
CA LEU A 79 -15.71 1.20 3.97
C LEU A 79 -16.43 1.72 5.23
N THR A 80 -16.96 0.81 6.04
CA THR A 80 -17.84 1.14 7.16
C THR A 80 -17.11 1.98 8.20
N SER A 81 -15.88 1.60 8.53
CA SER A 81 -15.04 2.31 9.50
C SER A 81 -14.20 3.42 8.89
N LYS A 82 -14.32 3.68 7.57
CA LYS A 82 -13.55 4.69 6.84
C LYS A 82 -12.03 4.48 7.01
N GLY A 83 -11.58 3.25 6.78
CA GLY A 83 -10.19 2.83 6.94
C GLY A 83 -9.21 3.86 6.38
N THR A 84 -8.31 4.37 7.22
CA THR A 84 -7.37 5.46 6.86
C THR A 84 -6.03 5.19 7.47
N LEU A 85 -4.94 5.29 6.70
CA LEU A 85 -3.58 5.24 7.22
C LEU A 85 -3.04 6.67 7.35
N THR A 86 -2.60 7.04 8.55
CA THR A 86 -2.05 8.36 8.84
C THR A 86 -0.63 8.21 9.38
N ILE A 87 0.32 8.81 8.68
CA ILE A 87 1.70 8.97 9.15
C ILE A 87 1.77 10.29 9.91
N LYS A 88 1.86 10.24 11.24
CA LYS A 88 1.91 11.44 12.08
C LYS A 88 3.25 12.14 11.94
N GLN A 89 3.32 13.41 12.36
CA GLN A 89 4.58 14.16 12.42
C GLN A 89 5.66 13.37 13.18
N GLY A 90 6.81 13.18 12.54
CA GLY A 90 7.93 12.40 13.07
C GLY A 90 7.81 10.88 12.92
N GLY A 91 6.65 10.37 12.49
CA GLY A 91 6.49 9.00 11.99
C GLY A 91 7.00 8.90 10.55
N LYS A 92 7.28 7.68 10.10
CA LYS A 92 7.78 7.42 8.74
C LYS A 92 7.06 6.25 8.08
N ILE A 93 6.91 6.34 6.77
CA ILE A 93 6.52 5.23 5.90
C ILE A 93 7.66 4.88 4.96
N ASP A 94 8.03 3.62 4.87
CA ASP A 94 8.96 3.09 3.88
C ASP A 94 8.20 2.13 2.97
N ALA A 95 7.58 2.67 1.92
CA ALA A 95 6.79 1.95 0.94
C ALA A 95 7.43 2.10 -0.45
N ARG A 96 8.47 1.30 -0.70
CA ARG A 96 9.20 1.27 -1.97
C ARG A 96 8.82 0.04 -2.77
N GLY A 97 7.75 0.13 -3.55
CA GLY A 97 7.37 -0.88 -4.53
C GLY A 97 8.32 -0.90 -5.72
N THR A 98 8.01 -1.74 -6.71
CA THR A 98 8.67 -1.72 -8.02
C THR A 98 7.64 -1.73 -9.15
N ALA A 99 8.05 -1.40 -10.38
CA ALA A 99 7.16 -1.50 -11.54
C ALA A 99 6.53 -2.90 -11.72
N SER A 100 7.28 -3.96 -11.40
CA SER A 100 6.79 -5.34 -11.46
C SER A 100 5.97 -5.75 -10.24
N ASN A 101 6.24 -5.14 -9.07
CA ASN A 101 5.62 -5.47 -7.79
C ASN A 101 5.22 -4.19 -7.04
N PRO A 102 4.22 -3.45 -7.54
CA PRO A 102 3.77 -2.23 -6.89
C PRO A 102 3.15 -2.56 -5.52
N ILE A 103 3.24 -1.62 -4.58
CA ILE A 103 2.45 -1.68 -3.35
C ILE A 103 1.05 -1.13 -3.67
N VAL A 104 0.00 -1.85 -3.27
CA VAL A 104 -1.37 -1.49 -3.65
C VAL A 104 -2.22 -1.24 -2.42
N PHE A 105 -2.64 0.02 -2.24
CA PHE A 105 -3.72 0.40 -1.34
C PHE A 105 -5.03 0.42 -2.12
N THR A 106 -6.05 -0.32 -1.68
CA THR A 106 -7.30 -0.49 -2.45
C THR A 106 -8.52 -0.74 -1.56
N SER A 107 -9.70 -0.80 -2.16
CA SER A 107 -10.97 -1.08 -1.49
C SER A 107 -11.03 -2.51 -0.93
N ASN A 108 -11.66 -2.68 0.23
CA ASN A 108 -12.02 -4.00 0.76
C ASN A 108 -13.23 -4.65 0.07
N GLN A 109 -13.96 -3.93 -0.79
CA GLN A 109 -15.09 -4.48 -1.53
C GLN A 109 -14.66 -5.58 -2.52
N PRO A 110 -15.55 -6.55 -2.81
CA PRO A 110 -15.32 -7.56 -3.83
C PRO A 110 -14.92 -6.94 -5.18
N ALA A 111 -14.08 -7.64 -5.94
CA ALA A 111 -13.74 -7.20 -7.29
C ALA A 111 -15.01 -7.03 -8.14
N GLY A 112 -15.10 -5.94 -8.89
CA GLY A 112 -16.30 -5.55 -9.66
C GLY A 112 -17.33 -4.76 -8.87
N GLN A 113 -17.21 -4.66 -7.54
CA GLN A 113 -18.09 -3.86 -6.67
C GLN A 113 -17.36 -2.66 -6.04
N ARG A 114 -16.08 -2.45 -6.40
CA ARG A 114 -15.27 -1.36 -5.86
C ARG A 114 -15.68 -0.03 -6.46
N ALA A 115 -15.83 1.00 -5.63
CA ALA A 115 -16.22 2.34 -6.01
C ALA A 115 -15.35 3.41 -5.34
N ARG A 116 -15.32 4.61 -5.90
CA ARG A 116 -14.67 5.76 -5.23
C ARG A 116 -15.28 5.97 -3.84
N GLY A 117 -14.44 6.30 -2.86
CA GLY A 117 -14.87 6.47 -1.48
C GLY A 117 -15.18 5.17 -0.75
N ASP A 118 -14.60 4.06 -1.19
CA ASP A 118 -14.70 2.78 -0.50
C ASP A 118 -13.85 2.72 0.78
N TRP A 119 -12.97 3.71 0.99
CA TRP A 119 -12.16 3.87 2.19
C TRP A 119 -11.63 5.31 2.28
N GLY A 120 -10.97 5.64 3.39
CA GLY A 120 -10.46 6.98 3.66
C GLY A 120 -9.36 7.40 2.70
N GLY A 121 -8.18 6.86 2.91
CA GLY A 121 -7.01 7.21 2.11
C GLY A 121 -5.71 7.12 2.91
N LEU A 122 -4.68 7.73 2.35
CA LEU A 122 -3.38 7.90 2.98
C LEU A 122 -3.14 9.36 3.34
N ILE A 123 -2.76 9.61 4.59
CA ILE A 123 -2.43 10.94 5.10
C ILE A 123 -0.98 10.92 5.57
N ILE A 124 -0.21 11.93 5.18
CA ILE A 124 1.18 12.12 5.63
C ILE A 124 1.30 13.53 6.21
N LEU A 125 1.65 13.61 7.49
CA LEU A 125 1.78 14.84 8.25
C LEU A 125 3.27 15.10 8.49
N GLY A 126 3.84 16.06 7.78
CA GLY A 126 5.23 16.48 7.92
C GLY A 126 5.42 17.73 8.77
N LYS A 127 6.66 18.20 8.87
CA LYS A 127 7.08 19.37 9.66
C LYS A 127 7.55 20.56 8.83
N ALA A 128 7.34 20.54 7.52
CA ALA A 128 7.72 21.63 6.63
C ALA A 128 6.92 22.91 6.90
N THR A 129 7.47 24.03 6.48
CA THR A 129 6.76 25.30 6.51
C THR A 129 5.52 25.26 5.63
N GLN A 130 4.57 26.10 5.97
CA GLN A 130 3.30 26.26 5.27
C GLN A 130 2.92 27.73 5.20
N ASN A 131 1.92 28.04 4.38
CA ASN A 131 1.41 29.40 4.20
C ASN A 131 0.59 29.93 5.40
N ILE A 132 0.40 29.13 6.45
CA ILE A 132 -0.22 29.55 7.71
C ILE A 132 0.91 29.65 8.77
N PRO A 133 1.26 30.87 9.25
CA PRO A 133 2.31 31.04 10.24
C PRO A 133 1.90 30.40 11.58
N ALA A 134 2.75 29.53 12.12
CA ALA A 134 2.58 29.08 13.50
C ALA A 134 2.84 30.27 14.46
N SER A 135 1.86 30.63 15.27
CA SER A 135 2.01 31.65 16.31
C SER A 135 1.23 31.26 17.57
N ALA A 136 1.48 31.94 18.68
CA ALA A 136 0.75 31.71 19.93
C ALA A 136 -0.79 31.85 19.77
N THR A 137 -1.25 32.61 18.78
CA THR A 137 -2.67 32.86 18.48
C THR A 137 -3.17 32.14 17.23
N ALA A 138 -2.29 31.45 16.49
CA ALA A 138 -2.61 30.67 15.31
C ALA A 138 -1.82 29.35 15.38
N PRO A 139 -2.38 28.30 16.02
CA PRO A 139 -1.71 27.01 16.08
C PRO A 139 -1.56 26.41 14.69
N LEU A 140 -0.70 25.40 14.58
CA LEU A 140 -0.59 24.59 13.36
C LEU A 140 -1.97 24.02 12.97
N PRO A 141 -2.30 23.98 11.68
CA PRO A 141 -3.56 23.45 11.19
C PRO A 141 -3.63 21.94 11.42
N SER A 142 -4.84 21.42 11.29
CA SER A 142 -5.13 19.99 11.37
C SER A 142 -5.86 19.56 10.10
N ILE A 143 -5.58 18.34 9.65
CA ILE A 143 -6.30 17.73 8.53
C ILE A 143 -7.75 17.42 8.96
N GLU A 144 -8.70 17.80 8.10
CA GLU A 144 -10.12 17.48 8.24
C GLU A 144 -10.37 15.97 7.95
N GLY A 145 -11.63 15.55 7.90
CA GLY A 145 -12.00 14.16 7.65
C GLY A 145 -12.12 13.31 8.90
N GLY A 146 -12.36 13.94 10.06
CA GLY A 146 -12.66 13.24 11.32
C GLY A 146 -11.45 12.84 12.15
N LEU A 147 -10.24 13.29 11.80
CA LEU A 147 -9.05 13.11 12.63
C LEU A 147 -9.18 13.94 13.92
N PRO A 148 -8.84 13.39 15.10
CA PRO A 148 -8.63 14.21 16.28
C PRO A 148 -7.56 15.27 16.00
N VAL A 149 -7.74 16.50 16.48
CA VAL A 149 -6.80 17.61 16.19
C VAL A 149 -5.35 17.22 16.46
N ALA A 150 -5.09 16.59 17.62
CA ALA A 150 -3.75 16.14 18.02
C ALA A 150 -3.13 15.04 17.13
N ASP A 151 -3.94 14.32 16.36
CA ASP A 151 -3.51 13.27 15.44
C ASP A 151 -3.55 13.72 13.96
N GLY A 152 -4.12 14.90 13.68
CA GLY A 152 -4.19 15.52 12.34
C GLY A 152 -3.28 16.74 12.16
N THR A 153 -2.62 17.23 13.20
CA THR A 153 -1.74 18.41 13.14
C THR A 153 -0.56 18.21 12.20
N PHE A 154 -0.25 19.20 11.37
CA PHE A 154 0.89 19.19 10.45
C PHE A 154 1.57 20.56 10.32
N GLY A 155 2.74 20.57 9.71
CA GLY A 155 3.54 21.78 9.47
C GLY A 155 4.54 22.08 10.58
N GLY A 156 5.41 23.05 10.35
CA GLY A 156 6.49 23.39 11.26
C GLY A 156 7.48 24.35 10.62
N THR A 157 8.77 24.13 10.90
CA THR A 157 9.88 24.96 10.41
C THR A 157 10.98 24.14 9.73
N ASP A 158 10.75 22.84 9.53
CA ASP A 158 11.75 21.93 8.98
C ASP A 158 11.36 21.54 7.56
N ASP A 159 11.74 22.38 6.59
CA ASP A 159 11.51 22.12 5.17
C ASP A 159 12.25 20.89 4.66
N ALA A 160 13.29 20.45 5.37
CA ALA A 160 14.06 19.25 5.06
C ALA A 160 13.48 17.98 5.73
N ASP A 161 12.34 18.08 6.43
CA ASP A 161 11.68 16.94 7.06
C ASP A 161 11.48 15.80 6.07
N ASN A 162 11.58 14.58 6.59
CA ASN A 162 11.51 13.36 5.80
C ASN A 162 10.48 12.43 6.43
N SER A 163 9.32 12.31 5.79
CA SER A 163 8.25 11.38 6.18
C SER A 163 8.41 9.99 5.55
N GLY A 164 9.44 9.80 4.71
CA GLY A 164 9.86 8.52 4.14
C GLY A 164 9.70 8.42 2.62
N PHE A 165 9.27 7.26 2.14
CA PHE A 165 9.24 6.89 0.73
C PHE A 165 7.88 6.32 0.34
N LEU A 166 7.32 6.84 -0.76
CA LEU A 166 6.21 6.25 -1.50
C LEU A 166 6.60 6.13 -2.96
N GLN A 167 7.10 4.96 -3.34
CA GLN A 167 7.57 4.72 -4.70
C GLN A 167 6.85 3.53 -5.30
N TYR A 168 6.40 3.64 -6.55
CA TYR A 168 5.57 2.62 -7.22
C TYR A 168 4.39 2.16 -6.35
N VAL A 169 3.70 3.13 -5.74
CA VAL A 169 2.51 2.91 -4.91
C VAL A 169 1.26 3.21 -5.74
N ARG A 170 0.28 2.29 -5.70
CA ARG A 170 -1.06 2.51 -6.24
C ARG A 170 -2.03 2.77 -5.12
N ILE A 171 -2.77 3.88 -5.20
CA ILE A 171 -3.85 4.22 -4.28
C ILE A 171 -5.15 4.21 -5.07
N GLU A 172 -6.02 3.25 -4.78
CA GLU A 172 -7.19 2.95 -5.59
C GLU A 172 -8.47 3.06 -4.77
N PHE A 173 -9.51 3.64 -5.37
CA PHE A 173 -10.83 3.77 -4.75
C PHE A 173 -10.89 4.51 -3.40
N PRO A 174 -9.96 5.42 -3.02
CA PRO A 174 -10.04 6.10 -1.74
C PRO A 174 -11.00 7.31 -1.83
N GLY A 175 -11.03 8.13 -0.79
CA GLY A 175 -11.66 9.44 -0.81
C GLY A 175 -13.11 9.39 -0.36
N ILE A 176 -13.35 9.47 0.95
CA ILE A 176 -14.69 9.29 1.55
C ILE A 176 -15.08 10.51 2.39
N ALA A 177 -16.35 10.90 2.29
CA ALA A 177 -16.92 11.89 3.19
C ALA A 177 -16.99 11.32 4.62
N PHE A 178 -16.40 12.04 5.57
CA PHE A 178 -16.58 11.79 7.00
C PHE A 178 -17.91 12.36 7.47
N SER A 179 -18.19 13.61 7.09
CA SER A 179 -19.50 14.27 7.15
C SER A 179 -19.68 15.16 5.92
N THR A 180 -20.82 15.85 5.79
CA THR A 180 -21.03 16.84 4.71
C THR A 180 -19.93 17.89 4.74
N ASP A 181 -19.33 18.16 3.58
CA ASP A 181 -18.23 19.12 3.35
C ASP A 181 -17.00 18.87 4.26
N ASN A 182 -16.75 17.60 4.59
CA ASN A 182 -15.68 17.18 5.49
C ASN A 182 -15.19 15.79 5.08
N GLU A 183 -14.22 15.77 4.16
CA GLU A 183 -13.76 14.56 3.48
C GLU A 183 -12.35 14.15 3.90
N ILE A 184 -12.12 12.84 3.88
CA ILE A 184 -10.77 12.27 3.83
C ILE A 184 -10.41 12.16 2.35
N ASN A 185 -9.32 12.79 1.92
CA ASN A 185 -8.84 12.70 0.53
C ASN A 185 -8.08 11.40 0.28
N GLY A 186 -7.92 11.04 -1.00
CA GLY A 186 -7.24 9.80 -1.37
C GLY A 186 -5.78 9.74 -0.97
N LEU A 187 -5.07 10.84 -1.25
CA LEU A 187 -3.73 11.11 -0.75
C LEU A 187 -3.73 12.55 -0.20
N THR A 188 -3.36 12.70 1.06
CA THR A 188 -3.23 14.00 1.72
C THR A 188 -1.80 14.21 2.18
N LEU A 189 -1.18 15.30 1.73
CA LEU A 189 0.17 15.70 2.10
C LEU A 189 0.12 17.01 2.89
N GLY A 190 0.17 16.93 4.22
CA GLY A 190 0.17 18.09 5.10
C GLY A 190 1.60 18.47 5.48
N GLY A 191 2.12 19.58 4.96
CA GLY A 191 3.44 20.10 5.35
C GLY A 191 4.59 19.09 5.18
N VAL A 192 4.57 18.29 4.11
CA VAL A 192 5.58 17.26 3.85
C VAL A 192 6.87 17.89 3.33
N GLY A 193 7.99 17.63 4.02
CA GLY A 193 9.29 18.20 3.68
C GLY A 193 9.97 17.57 2.47
N SER A 194 10.95 18.29 1.92
CA SER A 194 11.68 17.93 0.70
C SER A 194 12.56 16.69 0.85
N GLY A 195 12.77 16.19 2.08
CA GLY A 195 13.44 14.92 2.32
C GLY A 195 12.56 13.70 2.01
N THR A 196 11.25 13.89 1.83
CA THR A 196 10.30 12.84 1.49
C THR A 196 10.30 12.57 0.00
N THR A 197 10.31 11.30 -0.40
CA THR A 197 10.27 10.90 -1.82
C THR A 197 8.93 10.29 -2.19
N ILE A 198 8.30 10.81 -3.25
CA ILE A 198 7.03 10.34 -3.80
C ILE A 198 7.15 10.31 -5.34
N ASP A 199 6.86 9.17 -5.99
CA ASP A 199 6.86 8.99 -7.46
C ASP A 199 5.68 8.16 -8.00
#